data_AF-A0A7C1WQH8-F1
#
_entry.id   AF-A0A7C1WQH8-F1
#
_cell.length_a   1.000
_cell.length_b   1.000
_cell.length_c   1.000
_cell.angle_alpha   90.00
_cell.angle_beta   90.00
_cell.angle_gamma   90.00
#
_symmetry.space_group_name_H-M   'P 1'
#
loop_
_entity.id
_entity.type
_entity.pdbx_description
1 polymer ?
#
loop_
_entity_poly.entity_id
_entity_poly.type
_entity_poly.pdbx_seq_one_letter_code
_entity_poly.pdbx_strand_id
1 'polypeptide(L)'
;MSWTLLDRCCEKCTHSPENPCPDYIECRLSGPLCHDDERCRELRRQRLEELRYGEKGAKIKVPMASCTLATGAEAVYRAVEDAVEKMGLEATITISGCHGLDFIDPWLELSAKGMPTAIYANVKPSDVPHILEEYFVKRNVSKAFALKEKTGAASGEDKVPLLSELSFWAKQYKWVSRNCGVVNPESLEEYVVSGGYRGLSRAFKLGPEATIEEILKSG
;
A
#
# COMPACT_ATOMS: atom_id res chain seq x y z
N MET A 1 -20.03 3.39 11.49
CA MET A 1 -18.82 4.14 11.12
C MET A 1 -17.65 3.21 11.35
N SER A 2 -16.88 2.87 10.31
CA SER A 2 -15.66 2.09 10.48
C SER A 2 -14.59 2.99 11.11
N TRP A 3 -13.96 2.50 12.15
CA TRP A 3 -12.84 3.19 12.80
C TRP A 3 -11.63 3.21 11.85
N THR A 4 -10.91 4.33 11.82
CA THR A 4 -9.68 4.51 11.05
C THR A 4 -8.48 4.72 11.97
N LEU A 5 -7.27 4.55 11.44
CA LEU A 5 -6.04 4.88 12.19
C LEU A 5 -5.95 6.36 12.60
N LEU A 6 -6.71 7.24 11.95
CA LEU A 6 -6.73 8.66 12.29
C LEU A 6 -7.63 8.97 13.49
N ASP A 7 -8.56 8.07 13.81
CA ASP A 7 -9.45 8.24 14.94
C ASP A 7 -8.74 8.01 16.29
N ARG A 8 -9.39 8.41 17.38
CA ARG A 8 -8.98 8.00 18.73
C ARG A 8 -9.13 6.48 18.83
N CYS A 9 -8.11 5.79 19.33
CA CYS A 9 -8.18 4.33 19.49
C CYS A 9 -9.12 3.90 20.63
N CYS A 10 -9.29 4.74 21.66
CA CYS A 10 -10.21 4.54 22.78
C CYS A 10 -10.36 5.83 23.60
N GLU A 11 -11.14 5.78 24.68
CA GLU A 11 -11.36 6.89 25.62
C GLU A 11 -10.07 7.37 26.32
N LYS A 12 -9.08 6.49 26.51
CA LYS A 12 -7.78 6.84 27.09
C LYS A 12 -6.91 7.69 26.17
N CYS A 13 -7.20 7.73 24.87
CA CYS A 13 -6.49 8.60 23.93
C CYS A 13 -6.93 10.05 24.16
N THR A 14 -6.01 10.93 24.52
CA THR A 14 -6.31 12.36 24.83
C THR A 14 -6.29 13.28 23.62
N HIS A 15 -5.97 12.75 22.44
CA HIS A 15 -5.92 13.54 21.21
C HIS A 15 -7.30 14.05 20.81
N SER A 16 -7.38 15.35 20.54
CA SER A 16 -8.46 15.97 19.76
C SER A 16 -7.91 17.10 18.88
N PRO A 17 -8.69 17.67 17.95
CA PRO A 17 -8.29 18.87 17.22
C PRO A 17 -7.99 20.07 18.13
N GLU A 18 -8.72 20.20 19.26
CA GLU A 18 -8.54 21.27 20.25
C GLU A 18 -7.34 21.00 21.17
N ASN A 19 -6.99 19.73 21.37
CA ASN A 19 -5.85 19.29 22.17
C ASN A 19 -5.02 18.25 21.38
N PRO A 20 -4.26 18.68 20.36
CA PRO A 20 -3.53 17.78 19.49
C PRO A 20 -2.40 17.09 20.25
N CYS A 21 -2.28 15.76 20.09
CA CYS A 21 -1.23 15.00 20.74
C CYS A 21 0.10 15.24 19.99
N PRO A 22 1.20 15.62 20.67
CA PRO A 22 2.49 15.85 20.00
C PRO A 22 3.08 14.56 19.40
N ASP A 23 2.65 13.40 19.88
CA ASP A 23 3.06 12.08 19.37
C ASP A 23 2.01 11.45 18.46
N TYR A 24 1.05 12.23 17.94
CA TYR A 24 -0.05 11.72 17.11
C TYR A 24 0.46 10.86 15.96
N ILE A 25 1.42 11.36 15.16
CA ILE A 25 1.97 10.64 13.99
C ILE A 25 2.77 9.40 14.42
N GLU A 26 3.65 9.51 15.40
CA GLU A 26 4.43 8.35 15.88
C GLU A 26 3.52 7.27 16.47
N CYS A 27 2.46 7.67 17.18
CA CYS A 27 1.44 6.76 17.68
C CYS A 27 0.69 6.04 16.54
N ARG A 28 0.53 6.67 15.37
CA ARG A 28 -0.08 6.03 14.19
C ARG A 28 0.89 5.16 13.39
N LEU A 29 2.17 5.14 13.76
CA LEU A 29 3.19 4.28 13.17
C LEU A 29 3.53 3.09 14.07
N SER A 30 3.72 3.33 15.36
CA SER A 30 4.21 2.33 16.33
C SER A 30 3.37 2.22 17.61
N GLY A 31 2.30 3.00 17.75
CA GLY A 31 1.49 3.04 18.96
C GLY A 31 0.53 1.87 19.15
N PRO A 32 -0.34 1.94 20.18
CA PRO A 32 -0.58 3.10 21.05
C PRO A 32 0.62 3.43 21.95
N LEU A 33 0.95 4.73 22.08
CA LEU A 33 2.08 5.21 22.90
C LEU A 33 1.67 5.74 24.28
N CYS A 34 0.41 6.19 24.42
CA CYS A 34 -0.07 6.84 25.65
C CYS A 34 -0.60 5.85 26.71
N HIS A 35 -0.83 4.59 26.34
CA HIS A 35 -1.30 3.54 27.23
C HIS A 35 -0.97 2.16 26.66
N ASP A 36 -1.01 1.15 27.52
CA ASP A 36 -0.90 -0.26 27.14
C ASP A 36 -2.28 -0.93 27.26
N ASP A 37 -3.01 -1.00 26.14
CA ASP A 37 -4.33 -1.63 26.06
C ASP A 37 -4.35 -2.63 24.91
N GLU A 38 -4.59 -3.90 25.22
CA GLU A 38 -4.56 -5.00 24.24
C GLU A 38 -5.61 -4.83 23.15
N ARG A 39 -6.79 -4.29 23.49
CA ARG A 39 -7.85 -4.05 22.50
C ARG A 39 -7.43 -3.00 21.49
N CYS A 40 -6.73 -1.95 21.93
CA CYS A 40 -6.21 -0.94 21.01
C CYS A 40 -5.10 -1.47 20.09
N ARG A 41 -4.22 -2.34 20.61
CA ARG A 41 -3.20 -3.02 19.79
C ARG A 41 -3.83 -3.91 18.73
N GLU A 42 -4.83 -4.68 19.12
CA GLU A 42 -5.54 -5.60 18.23
C GLU A 42 -6.34 -4.84 17.16
N LEU A 43 -7.11 -3.82 17.54
CA LEU A 43 -7.83 -2.95 16.61
C LEU A 43 -6.90 -2.33 15.56
N ARG A 44 -5.73 -1.86 15.99
CA ARG A 44 -4.70 -1.33 15.09
C ARG A 44 -4.12 -2.40 14.18
N ARG A 45 -3.79 -3.59 14.70
CA ARG A 45 -3.28 -4.72 13.92
C ARG A 45 -4.28 -5.10 12.82
N GLN A 46 -5.55 -5.20 13.17
CA GLN A 46 -6.62 -5.48 12.22
C GLN A 46 -6.67 -4.41 11.13
N ARG A 47 -6.68 -3.12 11.48
CA ARG A 47 -6.72 -2.04 10.47
C ARG A 47 -5.50 -2.01 9.57
N LEU A 48 -4.31 -2.32 10.09
CA LEU A 48 -3.10 -2.45 9.27
C LEU A 48 -3.20 -3.64 8.29
N GLU A 49 -3.80 -4.75 8.70
CA GLU A 49 -4.11 -5.86 7.80
C GLU A 49 -5.12 -5.47 6.72
N GLU A 50 -6.16 -4.71 7.06
CA GLU A 50 -7.16 -4.19 6.11
C GLU A 50 -6.52 -3.23 5.10
N LEU A 51 -5.61 -2.36 5.54
CA LEU A 51 -4.87 -1.48 4.62
C LEU A 51 -3.97 -2.28 3.68
N ARG A 52 -3.37 -3.39 4.14
CA ARG A 52 -2.48 -4.23 3.32
C ARG A 52 -3.22 -5.17 2.37
N TYR A 53 -4.25 -5.83 2.86
CA TYR A 53 -4.93 -6.94 2.18
C TYR A 53 -6.39 -6.62 1.84
N GLY A 54 -6.88 -5.41 2.10
CA GLY A 54 -8.29 -5.08 1.92
C GLY A 54 -9.14 -5.56 3.09
N GLU A 55 -10.33 -4.97 3.24
CA GLU A 55 -11.26 -5.30 4.34
C GLU A 55 -11.75 -6.76 4.28
N LYS A 56 -11.72 -7.35 3.09
CA LYS A 56 -12.11 -8.74 2.83
C LYS A 56 -10.92 -9.71 2.80
N GLY A 57 -9.70 -9.24 3.05
CA GLY A 57 -8.49 -10.07 3.03
C GLY A 57 -7.93 -10.38 1.64
N ALA A 58 -8.52 -9.81 0.59
CA ALA A 58 -7.98 -9.71 -0.76
C ALA A 58 -8.03 -8.25 -1.26
N LYS A 59 -6.97 -7.78 -1.90
CA LYS A 59 -6.84 -6.43 -2.46
C LYS A 59 -6.26 -6.48 -3.86
N ILE A 60 -6.88 -5.70 -4.74
CA ILE A 60 -6.47 -5.51 -6.13
C ILE A 60 -6.13 -4.04 -6.29
N LYS A 61 -4.91 -3.75 -6.71
CA LYS A 61 -4.41 -2.38 -6.89
C LYS A 61 -4.12 -2.14 -8.37
N VAL A 62 -4.73 -1.08 -8.90
CA VAL A 62 -4.52 -0.62 -10.27
C VAL A 62 -3.89 0.77 -10.23
N PRO A 63 -2.77 1.03 -10.92
CA PRO A 63 -2.17 2.34 -10.93
C PRO A 63 -2.95 3.32 -11.83
N MET A 64 -3.30 4.48 -11.29
CA MET A 64 -4.08 5.51 -11.96
C MET A 64 -3.31 6.85 -12.02
N ALA A 65 -2.05 6.78 -12.45
CA ALA A 65 -1.22 7.95 -12.73
C ALA A 65 -1.32 8.34 -14.22
N SER A 66 -0.85 9.53 -14.58
CA SER A 66 -0.92 10.01 -15.97
C SER A 66 -0.26 9.05 -16.98
N CYS A 67 0.91 8.49 -16.67
CA CYS A 67 1.59 7.52 -17.54
C CYS A 67 0.82 6.20 -17.70
N THR A 68 0.21 5.69 -16.63
CA THR A 68 -0.55 4.44 -16.67
C THR A 68 -1.90 4.62 -17.34
N LEU A 69 -2.54 5.78 -17.17
CA LEU A 69 -3.75 6.16 -17.89
C LEU A 69 -3.47 6.24 -19.40
N ALA A 70 -2.34 6.82 -19.80
CA ALA A 70 -1.94 6.92 -21.20
C ALA A 70 -1.74 5.55 -21.88
N THR A 71 -1.45 4.50 -21.13
CA THR A 71 -1.29 3.12 -21.63
C THR A 71 -2.55 2.25 -21.44
N GLY A 72 -3.65 2.83 -20.94
CA GLY A 72 -4.95 2.16 -20.87
C GLY A 72 -5.34 1.60 -19.49
N ALA A 73 -4.75 2.08 -18.40
CA ALA A 73 -5.09 1.63 -17.05
C ALA A 73 -6.58 1.79 -16.69
N GLU A 74 -7.29 2.78 -17.24
CA GLU A 74 -8.74 2.93 -17.01
C GLU A 74 -9.53 1.73 -17.53
N ALA A 75 -9.17 1.20 -18.70
CA ALA A 75 -9.82 0.02 -19.25
C ALA A 75 -9.50 -1.24 -18.43
N VAL A 76 -8.29 -1.33 -17.87
CA VAL A 76 -7.90 -2.41 -16.95
C VAL A 76 -8.69 -2.30 -15.64
N TYR A 77 -8.84 -1.09 -15.08
CA TYR A 77 -9.62 -0.86 -13.86
C TYR A 77 -11.07 -1.34 -14.02
N ARG A 78 -11.74 -0.92 -15.10
CA ARG A 78 -13.11 -1.36 -15.41
C ARG A 78 -13.20 -2.88 -15.59
N ALA A 79 -12.21 -3.49 -16.25
CA ALA A 79 -12.17 -4.95 -16.40
C ALA A 79 -11.98 -5.68 -15.07
N VAL A 80 -11.27 -5.07 -14.11
CA VAL A 80 -11.14 -5.59 -12.74
C VAL A 80 -12.48 -5.52 -12.02
N GLU A 81 -13.18 -4.39 -12.06
CA GLU A 81 -14.52 -4.24 -11.46
C GLU A 81 -15.49 -5.31 -12.01
N ASP A 82 -15.58 -5.42 -13.33
CA ASP A 82 -16.41 -6.41 -14.02
C ASP A 82 -16.06 -7.85 -13.63
N ALA A 83 -14.76 -8.18 -13.56
CA ALA A 83 -14.31 -9.53 -13.27
C ALA A 83 -14.56 -9.90 -11.80
N VAL A 84 -14.30 -8.98 -10.86
CA VAL A 84 -14.59 -9.17 -9.44
C VAL A 84 -16.07 -9.44 -9.22
N GLU A 85 -16.95 -8.67 -9.85
CA GLU A 85 -18.40 -8.86 -9.77
C GLU A 85 -18.82 -10.21 -10.38
N LYS A 86 -18.41 -10.51 -11.62
CA LYS A 86 -18.79 -11.76 -12.32
C LYS A 86 -18.31 -13.02 -11.63
N MET A 87 -17.15 -12.95 -10.97
CA MET A 87 -16.57 -14.07 -10.23
C MET A 87 -17.09 -14.16 -8.79
N GLY A 88 -17.83 -13.15 -8.30
CA GLY A 88 -18.26 -13.07 -6.91
C GLY A 88 -17.09 -12.99 -5.92
N LEU A 89 -15.97 -12.36 -6.33
CA LEU A 89 -14.79 -12.25 -5.48
C LEU A 89 -14.99 -11.20 -4.39
N GLU A 90 -14.75 -11.56 -3.14
CA GLU A 90 -14.67 -10.60 -2.03
C GLU A 90 -13.28 -9.95 -2.01
N ALA A 91 -13.04 -8.99 -2.91
CA ALA A 91 -11.78 -8.26 -3.00
C ALA A 91 -11.99 -6.74 -2.96
N THR A 92 -11.12 -6.03 -2.23
CA THR A 92 -11.07 -4.57 -2.23
C THR A 92 -10.29 -4.09 -3.46
N ILE A 93 -10.94 -3.33 -4.34
CA ILE A 93 -10.27 -2.66 -5.47
C ILE A 93 -9.79 -1.29 -4.99
N THR A 94 -8.53 -0.95 -5.23
CA THR A 94 -7.95 0.35 -4.91
C THR A 94 -7.10 0.88 -6.06
N ILE A 95 -6.72 2.14 -5.95
CA ILE A 95 -5.80 2.80 -6.88
C ILE A 95 -4.44 3.07 -6.22
N SER A 96 -3.43 3.32 -7.05
CA SER A 96 -2.16 3.92 -6.60
C SER A 96 -1.59 4.87 -7.65
N GLY A 97 -0.50 5.56 -7.31
CA GLY A 97 0.37 6.16 -8.34
C GLY A 97 1.10 5.09 -9.16
N CYS A 98 1.96 5.52 -10.09
CA CYS A 98 2.85 4.61 -10.81
C CYS A 98 4.10 4.26 -9.99
N HIS A 99 4.76 3.16 -10.35
CA HIS A 99 6.05 2.79 -9.76
C HIS A 99 7.24 3.61 -10.29
N GLY A 100 7.07 4.30 -11.43
CA GLY A 100 8.16 4.79 -12.27
C GLY A 100 8.80 3.70 -13.13
N LEU A 101 8.07 2.60 -13.37
CA LEU A 101 8.45 1.48 -14.24
C LEU A 101 7.61 1.52 -15.51
N ASP A 102 7.62 2.63 -16.24
CA ASP A 102 6.61 2.87 -17.28
C ASP A 102 6.62 1.81 -18.40
N PHE A 103 7.70 1.03 -18.56
CA PHE A 103 7.80 -0.10 -19.48
C PHE A 103 6.95 -1.34 -19.10
N ILE A 104 6.38 -1.38 -17.89
CA ILE A 104 5.45 -2.43 -17.46
C ILE A 104 4.00 -1.96 -17.42
N ASP A 105 3.72 -0.71 -17.76
CA ASP A 105 2.37 -0.15 -17.69
C ASP A 105 1.49 -0.66 -18.85
N PRO A 106 0.18 -0.90 -18.62
CA PRO A 106 -0.48 -0.93 -17.32
C PRO A 106 -0.07 -2.18 -16.52
N TRP A 107 0.09 -2.04 -15.21
CA TRP A 107 0.33 -3.17 -14.31
C TRP A 107 -0.81 -3.36 -13.32
N LEU A 108 -0.88 -4.54 -12.72
CA LEU A 108 -1.85 -4.92 -11.70
C LEU A 108 -1.11 -5.54 -10.52
N GLU A 109 -1.43 -5.13 -9.30
CA GLU A 109 -0.89 -5.73 -8.07
C GLU A 109 -1.99 -6.43 -7.30
N LEU A 110 -1.76 -7.71 -6.96
CA LEU A 110 -2.67 -8.54 -6.19
C LEU A 110 -2.04 -8.89 -4.86
N SER A 111 -2.79 -8.71 -3.77
CA SER A 111 -2.40 -9.17 -2.43
C SER A 111 -3.58 -9.87 -1.75
N ALA A 112 -3.29 -10.95 -1.03
CA ALA A 112 -4.28 -11.62 -0.18
C ALA A 112 -3.59 -12.21 1.05
N LYS A 113 -4.34 -12.41 2.14
CA LYS A 113 -3.82 -13.08 3.34
C LYS A 113 -3.33 -14.47 2.97
N GLY A 114 -2.08 -14.77 3.35
CA GLY A 114 -1.45 -16.06 3.04
C GLY A 114 -1.11 -16.29 1.57
N MET A 115 -1.04 -15.24 0.74
CA MET A 115 -0.51 -15.27 -0.62
C MET A 115 0.64 -14.26 -0.75
N PRO A 116 1.62 -14.49 -1.64
CA PRO A 116 2.62 -13.48 -1.94
C PRO A 116 1.97 -12.31 -2.68
N THR A 117 2.38 -11.08 -2.40
CA THR A 117 1.96 -9.92 -3.21
C THR A 117 2.61 -10.01 -4.60
N ALA A 118 1.79 -10.09 -5.64
CA ALA A 118 2.22 -10.35 -7.01
C ALA A 118 1.91 -9.17 -7.93
N ILE A 119 2.86 -8.80 -8.79
CA ILE A 119 2.73 -7.75 -9.79
C ILE A 119 2.66 -8.39 -11.17
N TYR A 120 1.68 -8.00 -11.98
CA TYR A 120 1.50 -8.40 -13.37
C TYR A 120 1.75 -7.18 -14.26
N ALA A 121 2.58 -7.34 -15.29
CA ALA A 121 3.02 -6.27 -16.18
C ALA A 121 2.29 -6.32 -17.53
N ASN A 122 2.22 -5.19 -18.23
CA ASN A 122 1.66 -5.06 -19.59
C ASN A 122 0.24 -5.67 -19.70
N VAL A 123 -0.56 -5.48 -18.66
CA VAL A 123 -1.88 -6.08 -18.51
C VAL A 123 -2.85 -5.45 -19.50
N LYS A 124 -3.54 -6.28 -20.28
CA LYS A 124 -4.67 -5.86 -21.10
C LYS A 124 -5.97 -6.15 -20.37
N PRO A 125 -7.06 -5.42 -20.67
CA PRO A 125 -8.38 -5.71 -20.11
C PRO A 125 -8.81 -7.18 -20.28
N SER A 126 -8.44 -7.82 -21.40
CA SER A 126 -8.74 -9.23 -21.69
C SER A 126 -8.03 -10.23 -20.78
N ASP A 127 -6.90 -9.83 -20.18
CA ASP A 127 -6.07 -10.72 -19.36
C ASP A 127 -6.59 -10.81 -17.92
N VAL A 128 -7.33 -9.78 -17.47
CA VAL A 128 -7.78 -9.61 -16.09
C VAL A 128 -8.51 -10.83 -15.54
N PRO A 129 -9.55 -11.39 -16.20
CA PRO A 129 -10.28 -12.53 -15.62
C PRO A 129 -9.37 -13.74 -15.36
N HIS A 130 -8.42 -14.01 -16.27
CA HIS A 130 -7.49 -15.11 -16.11
C HIS A 130 -6.46 -14.83 -15.00
N ILE A 131 -5.95 -13.60 -14.90
CA ILE A 131 -5.04 -13.19 -13.83
C ILE A 131 -5.70 -13.36 -12.45
N LEU A 132 -6.96 -12.91 -12.30
CA LEU A 132 -7.69 -13.03 -11.04
C LEU A 132 -7.97 -14.51 -10.70
N GLU A 133 -8.35 -15.33 -11.69
CA GLU A 133 -8.58 -16.77 -11.51
C GLU A 133 -7.29 -17.49 -11.05
N GLU A 134 -6.16 -17.27 -11.73
CA GLU A 134 -4.88 -17.89 -11.38
C GLU A 134 -4.46 -17.51 -9.95
N TYR A 135 -4.57 -16.23 -9.59
CA TYR A 135 -4.14 -15.76 -8.27
C TYR A 135 -5.09 -16.18 -7.15
N PHE A 136 -6.37 -15.82 -7.23
CA PHE A 136 -7.31 -15.98 -6.11
C PHE A 136 -7.89 -17.40 -5.99
N VAL A 137 -8.04 -18.13 -7.11
CA VAL A 137 -8.65 -19.47 -7.11
C VAL A 137 -7.59 -20.55 -7.15
N LYS A 138 -6.67 -20.49 -8.13
CA LYS A 138 -5.66 -21.53 -8.34
C LYS A 138 -4.41 -21.34 -7.47
N ARG A 139 -4.30 -20.21 -6.76
CA ARG A 139 -3.15 -19.85 -5.91
C ARG A 139 -1.82 -19.98 -6.67
N ASN A 140 -1.81 -19.53 -7.92
CA ASN A 140 -0.70 -19.65 -8.85
C ASN A 140 -0.18 -18.28 -9.26
N VAL A 141 1.10 -18.05 -9.02
CA VAL A 141 1.78 -16.78 -9.36
C VAL A 141 2.83 -16.93 -10.45
N SER A 142 2.94 -18.10 -11.09
CA SER A 142 3.98 -18.39 -12.11
C SER A 142 4.01 -17.45 -13.32
N LYS A 143 2.94 -16.68 -13.55
CA LYS A 143 2.82 -15.67 -14.62
C LYS A 143 3.00 -14.24 -14.13
N ALA A 144 3.22 -14.02 -12.84
CA ALA A 144 3.55 -12.71 -12.31
C ALA A 144 4.89 -12.23 -12.87
N PHE A 145 4.98 -10.91 -13.10
CA PHE A 145 6.22 -10.26 -13.48
C PHE A 145 7.23 -10.25 -12.34
N ALA A 146 6.75 -9.98 -11.12
CA ALA A 146 7.56 -9.97 -9.91
C ALA A 146 6.71 -10.22 -8.67
N LEU A 147 7.33 -10.71 -7.61
CA LEU A 147 6.74 -10.78 -6.27
C LEU A 147 7.37 -9.73 -5.36
N LYS A 148 6.62 -9.18 -4.39
CA LYS A 148 7.22 -8.35 -3.33
C LYS A 148 7.81 -9.19 -2.19
N GLU A 149 7.29 -10.40 -2.02
CA GLU A 149 7.75 -11.37 -1.03
C GLU A 149 7.55 -12.80 -1.54
N LYS A 150 8.37 -13.73 -1.04
CA LYS A 150 8.12 -15.18 -1.19
C LYS A 150 7.56 -15.72 0.12
N THR A 151 6.41 -16.38 0.03
CA THR A 151 5.67 -16.93 1.17
C THR A 151 5.71 -18.45 1.21
N GLY A 152 6.00 -19.11 0.08
CA GLY A 152 5.89 -20.56 -0.08
C GLY A 152 4.45 -21.09 -0.09
N ALA A 153 3.46 -20.19 -0.20
CA ALA A 153 2.04 -20.51 -0.08
C ALA A 153 1.31 -20.54 -1.45
N ALA A 154 1.99 -20.17 -2.53
CA ALA A 154 1.50 -20.21 -3.90
C ALA A 154 2.41 -21.04 -4.82
N SER A 155 1.83 -21.66 -5.84
CA SER A 155 2.61 -22.37 -6.85
C SER A 155 3.33 -21.39 -7.78
N GLY A 156 4.58 -21.72 -8.15
CA GLY A 156 5.36 -20.94 -9.11
C GLY A 156 6.16 -19.78 -8.52
N GLU A 157 6.16 -19.58 -7.20
CA GLU A 157 6.99 -18.57 -6.52
C GLU A 157 8.49 -18.73 -6.79
N ASP A 158 8.95 -19.97 -7.00
CA ASP A 158 10.33 -20.31 -7.33
C ASP A 158 10.76 -19.78 -8.71
N LYS A 159 9.81 -19.58 -9.62
CA LYS A 159 10.03 -19.15 -11.01
C LYS A 159 9.96 -17.63 -11.20
N VAL A 160 9.48 -16.90 -10.19
CA VAL A 160 9.27 -15.46 -10.26
C VAL A 160 10.32 -14.74 -9.40
N PRO A 161 11.01 -13.73 -9.95
CA PRO A 161 11.96 -12.94 -9.17
C PRO A 161 11.22 -12.04 -8.16
N LEU A 162 11.93 -11.62 -7.11
CA LEU A 162 11.47 -10.52 -6.29
C LEU A 162 11.59 -9.21 -7.05
N LEU A 163 10.67 -8.26 -6.82
CA LEU A 163 10.75 -6.91 -7.37
C LEU A 163 12.09 -6.25 -7.01
N SER A 164 12.59 -6.49 -5.79
CA SER A 164 13.87 -6.00 -5.31
C SER A 164 15.09 -6.61 -6.03
N GLU A 165 14.94 -7.77 -6.67
CA GLU A 165 16.02 -8.46 -7.41
C GLU A 165 16.11 -8.00 -8.87
N LEU A 166 15.07 -7.33 -9.39
CA LEU A 166 15.10 -6.83 -10.76
C LEU A 166 16.21 -5.79 -10.93
N SER A 167 17.00 -5.93 -11.99
CA SER A 167 18.18 -5.08 -12.25
C SER A 167 17.86 -3.58 -12.27
N PHE A 168 16.68 -3.21 -12.76
CA PHE A 168 16.20 -1.83 -12.76
C PHE A 168 15.92 -1.31 -11.35
N TRP A 169 15.38 -2.14 -10.46
CA TRP A 169 14.98 -1.76 -9.10
C TRP A 169 16.14 -1.84 -8.10
N ALA A 170 16.96 -2.90 -8.18
CA ALA A 170 18.01 -3.23 -7.22
C ALA A 170 19.09 -2.13 -7.07
N LYS A 171 19.24 -1.26 -8.08
CA LYS A 171 20.23 -0.18 -8.10
C LYS A 171 19.68 1.16 -7.62
N GLN A 172 18.42 1.22 -7.17
CA GLN A 172 17.77 2.46 -6.80
C GLN A 172 17.68 2.64 -5.28
N TYR A 173 18.01 3.85 -4.83
CA TYR A 173 17.67 4.33 -3.49
C TYR A 173 16.49 5.30 -3.59
N LYS A 174 15.28 4.78 -3.41
CA LYS A 174 14.04 5.58 -3.53
C LYS A 174 13.80 6.39 -2.24
N TRP A 175 14.51 7.49 -2.04
CA TRP A 175 14.29 8.35 -0.86
C TRP A 175 12.99 9.15 -0.97
N VAL A 176 12.87 9.97 -2.03
CA VAL A 176 11.68 10.81 -2.27
C VAL A 176 10.53 9.97 -2.83
N SER A 177 10.82 9.03 -3.74
CA SER A 177 9.83 8.23 -4.46
C SER A 177 9.48 6.89 -3.80
N ARG A 178 9.82 6.68 -2.52
CA ARG A 178 9.52 5.43 -1.78
C ARG A 178 8.04 5.04 -1.80
N ASN A 179 7.15 6.03 -1.79
CA ASN A 179 5.70 5.80 -1.73
C ASN A 179 5.05 5.67 -3.11
N CYS A 180 5.78 5.97 -4.20
CA CYS A 180 5.25 5.89 -5.56
C CYS A 180 4.92 4.44 -5.95
N GLY A 181 3.67 4.21 -6.33
CA GLY A 181 3.11 2.89 -6.64
C GLY A 181 2.85 2.01 -5.41
N VAL A 182 3.07 2.53 -4.20
CA VAL A 182 2.80 1.82 -2.96
C VAL A 182 1.49 2.29 -2.36
N VAL A 183 1.33 3.61 -2.22
CA VAL A 183 0.23 4.28 -1.53
C VAL A 183 -0.87 4.69 -2.51
N ASN A 184 -2.13 4.51 -2.12
CA ASN A 184 -3.26 5.22 -2.72
C ASN A 184 -3.10 6.73 -2.41
N PRO A 185 -2.90 7.60 -3.42
CA PRO A 185 -2.65 9.02 -3.20
C PRO A 185 -3.82 9.76 -2.51
N GLU A 186 -5.01 9.17 -2.47
CA GLU A 186 -6.21 9.71 -1.84
C GLU A 186 -6.40 9.20 -0.40
N SER A 187 -5.56 8.27 0.07
CA SER A 187 -5.65 7.68 1.41
C SER A 187 -4.64 8.30 2.38
N LEU A 188 -5.16 9.08 3.33
CA LEU A 188 -4.37 9.61 4.45
C LEU A 188 -3.83 8.49 5.35
N GLU A 189 -4.60 7.42 5.57
CA GLU A 189 -4.14 6.29 6.38
C GLU A 189 -2.93 5.60 5.73
N GLU A 190 -3.01 5.29 4.44
CA GLU A 190 -1.90 4.66 3.72
C GLU A 190 -0.66 5.58 3.69
N TYR A 191 -0.86 6.90 3.55
CA TYR A 191 0.23 7.86 3.60
C TYR A 191 0.89 7.89 4.99
N VAL A 192 0.10 7.96 6.07
CA VAL A 192 0.61 7.97 7.44
C VAL A 192 1.37 6.69 7.77
N VAL A 193 0.81 5.50 7.51
CA VAL A 193 1.49 4.22 7.82
C VAL A 193 2.76 4.01 7.01
N SER A 194 2.86 4.67 5.84
CA SER A 194 4.07 4.69 5.01
C SER A 194 5.08 5.76 5.44
N GLY A 195 4.94 6.31 6.66
CA GLY A 195 5.85 7.32 7.21
C GLY A 195 5.55 8.76 6.75
N GLY A 196 4.38 9.01 6.17
CA GLY A 196 3.88 10.35 5.88
C GLY A 196 3.78 11.20 7.14
N TYR A 197 3.91 12.52 6.96
CA TYR A 197 3.89 13.52 8.04
C TYR A 197 4.95 13.39 9.16
N ARG A 198 5.84 12.39 9.16
CA ARG A 198 6.94 12.31 10.16
C ARG A 198 7.83 13.55 10.15
N GLY A 199 8.20 14.02 8.96
CA GLY A 199 8.98 15.25 8.80
C GLY A 199 8.25 16.47 9.36
N LEU A 200 6.96 16.62 9.06
CA LEU A 200 6.13 17.71 9.59
C LEU A 200 6.02 17.66 11.12
N SER A 201 5.71 16.49 11.67
CA SER A 201 5.63 16.24 13.12
C SER A 201 6.93 16.62 13.82
N ARG A 202 8.07 16.24 13.23
CA ARG A 202 9.40 16.55 13.76
C ARG A 202 9.74 18.04 13.65
N ALA A 203 9.41 18.69 12.54
CA ALA A 203 9.62 20.13 12.36
C ALA A 203 8.87 20.94 13.43
N PHE A 204 7.62 20.57 13.75
CA PHE A 204 6.88 21.21 14.84
C PHE A 204 7.55 21.05 16.22
N LYS A 205 8.19 19.89 16.47
CA LYS A 205 8.92 19.64 17.73
C LYS A 205 10.25 20.39 17.81
N LEU A 206 10.94 20.52 16.69
CA LEU A 206 12.22 21.24 16.62
C LEU A 206 12.05 22.76 16.68
N GLY A 207 10.96 23.27 16.12
CA GLY A 207 10.78 24.70 15.91
C GLY A 207 11.47 25.20 14.63
N PRO A 208 11.20 26.47 14.25
CA PRO A 208 11.59 27.01 12.94
C PRO A 208 13.10 27.03 12.72
N GLU A 209 13.88 27.57 13.67
CA GLU A 209 15.32 27.80 13.52
C GLU A 209 16.09 26.49 13.38
N ALA A 210 15.79 25.51 14.25
CA ALA A 210 16.42 24.19 14.19
C ALA A 210 16.01 23.41 12.94
N THR A 211 14.77 23.60 12.44
CA THR A 211 14.33 23.01 11.17
C THR A 211 15.12 23.59 10.00
N ILE A 212 15.31 24.91 9.94
CA ILE A 212 16.11 25.58 8.90
C ILE A 212 17.56 25.06 8.95
N GLU A 213 18.15 24.98 10.14
CA GLU A 213 19.51 24.48 10.32
C GLU A 213 19.67 23.04 9.81
N GLU A 214 18.69 22.17 10.05
CA GLU A 214 18.73 20.79 9.58
C GLU A 214 18.63 20.68 8.06
N ILE A 215 17.78 21.50 7.42
CA ILE A 215 17.70 21.56 5.96
C ILE A 215 19.04 22.05 5.38
N LEU A 216 19.63 23.11 5.94
CA LEU A 216 20.95 23.62 5.51
C LEU A 216 22.06 22.57 5.67
N LYS A 217 22.03 21.75 6.72
CA LYS A 217 22.98 20.66 6.94
C LYS A 217 22.81 19.51 5.94
N SER A 218 21.63 19.36 5.34
CA SER A 218 21.34 18.27 4.41
C SER A 218 21.94 18.46 3.01
N GLY A 219 22.39 19.69 2.69
CA GLY A 219 22.92 20.10 1.38
C GLY A 219 21.90 20.86 0.54
#